data_AF-A0A970VE06-F1
#
_entry.id   AF-A0A970VE06-F1
#
_cell.length_a   1.000
_cell.length_b   1.000
_cell.length_c   1.000
_cell.angle_alpha   90.00
_cell.angle_beta   90.00
_cell.angle_gamma   90.00
#
_symmetry.space_group_name_H-M   'P 1'
#
loop_
_entity.id
_entity.type
_entity.pdbx_description
1 polymer ?
#
loop_
_entity_poly.entity_id
_entity_poly.type
_entity_poly.pdbx_seq_one_letter_code
_entity_poly.pdbx_strand_id
1 'polypeptide(L)'
;MKFLKQIKMEILNILRSRFLLVICILITSASIVIPVLNYFTQSRTIDSGGGIVRPLPMPMDGVIRSKIAIDIMPPDMGQEPIIVDGIKIEPSNPFYWQINSLQQEMNALETDKNRFSEPEVLDLVLSIIEEELKLYVKFAQHIDKPTDYRMELSWNSMGIIHDKFIYEHNDVPEDRLLEAVMYRMGVDPETFKEKYIDISPEEKLAALDKLDEKINTLYTILETNDFPKYIEWRIQQERDNIANMEEQIAIHEQAIIDNPSQEESLNSIIEDLKRQIELIETNTIPILEYRLEKNIIPGENIWQNTALSDIESSRNQLSWINIMPEEEFFRDTWLVQQYGSYQNYVSSMQSQIDELNKTILIAQNSLDADKPDMKYVPKGARSRTVRFLDYSIFVALFAILLGGWLMASEFQQGTIRLLLIRPRTRTKILAAKFMAALLICIGIYITGSILNMLANGIFFGFGDYTYPNYTVSGQINFFVYYFPKMLACIITIVFGFAAAFMLSVIIKNAAVAIAVPIAAFIGSSIMMSVIAYSKAMYWIAYTPIPYVQISSFFVPYSMTQSIMQRGIPLNLTYGIIMLLVLSILCTAASVFVFKTRDITN
;
A
#
# COMPACT_ATOMS: atom_id res chain seq x y z
N MET A 1 -36.79 33.97 -21.24
CA MET A 1 -37.18 33.03 -22.33
C MET A 1 -36.32 33.06 -23.61
N LYS A 2 -36.02 34.23 -24.23
CA LYS A 2 -35.30 34.27 -25.53
C LYS A 2 -33.84 33.76 -25.51
N PHE A 3 -33.11 33.89 -24.39
CA PHE A 3 -31.71 33.45 -24.26
C PHE A 3 -31.57 31.94 -24.03
N LEU A 4 -32.40 31.34 -23.16
CA LEU A 4 -32.45 29.88 -22.98
C LEU A 4 -32.81 29.13 -24.27
N LYS A 5 -33.74 29.67 -25.07
CA LYS A 5 -34.03 29.14 -26.41
C LYS A 5 -32.81 29.18 -27.32
N GLN A 6 -31.97 30.21 -27.21
CA GLN A 6 -30.73 30.33 -27.98
C GLN A 6 -29.69 29.28 -27.54
N ILE A 7 -29.48 29.10 -26.25
CA ILE A 7 -28.61 28.03 -25.72
C ILE A 7 -29.08 26.66 -26.23
N LYS A 8 -30.38 26.38 -26.16
CA LYS A 8 -30.95 25.11 -26.69
C LYS A 8 -30.66 24.91 -28.18
N MET A 9 -30.79 25.96 -29.00
CA MET A 9 -30.47 25.88 -30.43
C MET A 9 -28.98 25.62 -30.67
N GLU A 10 -28.10 26.28 -29.92
CA GLU A 10 -26.65 26.04 -30.04
C GLU A 10 -26.26 24.62 -29.61
N ILE A 11 -26.87 24.09 -28.55
CA ILE A 11 -26.68 22.68 -28.14
C ILE A 11 -27.05 21.73 -29.29
N LEU A 12 -28.23 21.94 -29.91
CA LEU A 12 -28.67 21.13 -31.04
C LEU A 12 -27.73 21.26 -32.25
N ASN A 13 -27.19 22.45 -32.52
CA ASN A 13 -26.23 22.66 -33.59
C ASN A 13 -24.92 21.90 -33.35
N ILE A 14 -24.39 21.95 -32.13
CA ILE A 14 -23.18 21.21 -31.73
C ILE A 14 -23.41 19.70 -31.91
N LEU A 15 -24.54 19.19 -31.42
CA LEU A 15 -24.88 17.76 -31.51
C LEU A 15 -25.20 17.29 -32.94
N ARG A 16 -25.52 18.18 -33.88
CA ARG A 16 -25.69 17.82 -35.31
C ARG A 16 -24.36 17.54 -36.02
N SER A 17 -23.24 17.98 -35.47
CA SER A 17 -21.93 17.66 -36.00
C SER A 17 -21.65 16.17 -35.79
N ARG A 18 -21.59 15.39 -36.88
CA ARG A 18 -21.31 13.94 -36.83
C ARG A 18 -20.00 13.64 -36.11
N PHE A 19 -18.96 14.44 -36.36
CA PHE A 19 -17.66 14.29 -35.73
C PHE A 19 -17.72 14.47 -34.21
N LEU A 20 -18.34 15.56 -33.73
CA LEU A 20 -18.45 15.82 -32.28
C LEU A 20 -19.35 14.80 -31.60
N LEU A 21 -20.45 14.40 -32.24
CA LEU A 21 -21.38 13.41 -31.70
C LEU A 21 -20.70 12.03 -31.54
N VAL A 22 -19.87 11.60 -32.50
CA VAL A 22 -19.09 10.36 -32.37
C VAL A 22 -18.16 10.43 -31.17
N ILE A 23 -17.44 11.54 -30.97
CA ILE A 23 -16.56 11.70 -29.81
C ILE A 23 -17.35 11.70 -28.49
N CYS A 24 -18.49 12.40 -28.42
CA CYS A 24 -19.36 12.37 -27.25
C CYS A 24 -19.83 10.94 -26.91
N ILE A 25 -20.24 10.17 -27.93
CA ILE A 25 -20.65 8.77 -27.75
C ILE A 25 -19.47 7.93 -27.27
N LEU A 26 -18.28 8.06 -27.87
CA LEU A 26 -17.09 7.31 -27.47
C LEU A 26 -16.73 7.59 -26.00
N ILE A 27 -16.65 8.87 -25.63
CA ILE A 27 -16.33 9.31 -24.26
C ILE A 27 -17.37 8.78 -23.28
N THR A 28 -18.68 8.88 -23.59
CA THR A 28 -19.74 8.37 -22.71
C THR A 28 -19.78 6.84 -22.66
N SER A 29 -19.47 6.16 -23.77
CA SER A 29 -19.44 4.69 -23.83
C SER A 29 -18.31 4.10 -22.98
N ALA A 30 -17.18 4.82 -22.88
CA ALA A 30 -16.06 4.41 -22.03
C ALA A 30 -16.47 4.23 -20.56
N SER A 31 -17.47 4.99 -20.10
CA SER A 31 -18.05 4.88 -18.76
C SER A 31 -18.58 3.49 -18.43
N ILE A 32 -19.07 2.76 -19.43
CA ILE A 32 -19.62 1.40 -19.29
C ILE A 32 -18.58 0.37 -19.73
N VAL A 33 -17.87 0.63 -20.84
CA VAL A 33 -16.88 -0.30 -21.40
C VAL A 33 -15.74 -0.55 -20.41
N ILE A 34 -15.26 0.45 -19.69
CA ILE A 34 -14.15 0.28 -18.74
C ILE A 34 -14.51 -0.71 -17.60
N PRO A 35 -15.65 -0.55 -16.89
CA PRO A 35 -16.12 -1.56 -15.93
C PRO A 35 -16.28 -2.96 -16.52
N VAL A 36 -16.85 -3.08 -17.72
CA VAL A 36 -17.03 -4.35 -18.42
C VAL A 36 -15.68 -5.02 -18.67
N LEU A 37 -14.72 -4.28 -19.25
CA LEU A 37 -13.38 -4.80 -19.50
C LEU A 37 -12.70 -5.22 -18.20
N ASN A 38 -12.77 -4.37 -17.16
CA ASN A 38 -12.22 -4.68 -15.84
C ASN A 38 -12.80 -5.96 -15.24
N TYR A 39 -14.10 -6.23 -15.43
CA TYR A 39 -14.74 -7.44 -14.95
C TYR A 39 -14.15 -8.70 -15.62
N PHE A 40 -13.94 -8.66 -16.94
CA PHE A 40 -13.38 -9.80 -17.68
C PHE A 40 -11.86 -9.96 -17.55
N THR A 41 -11.12 -8.87 -17.27
CA THR A 41 -9.66 -8.90 -17.11
C THR A 41 -9.21 -9.16 -15.68
N GLN A 42 -10.12 -9.17 -14.70
CA GLN A 42 -9.81 -9.36 -13.28
C GLN A 42 -9.18 -10.72 -12.95
N SER A 43 -9.22 -11.69 -13.87
CA SER A 43 -8.72 -13.06 -13.70
C SER A 43 -7.21 -13.25 -13.86
N ARG A 44 -6.37 -12.20 -13.93
CA ARG A 44 -4.91 -12.38 -14.18
C ARG A 44 -3.92 -11.53 -13.40
N THR A 45 -4.37 -10.70 -12.46
CA THR A 45 -3.43 -9.99 -11.57
C THR A 45 -3.42 -10.68 -10.22
N ILE A 46 -2.34 -11.42 -9.98
CA ILE A 46 -1.86 -11.81 -8.65
C ILE A 46 -1.88 -10.54 -7.77
N ASP A 47 -2.40 -10.72 -6.55
CA ASP A 47 -2.63 -9.68 -5.57
C ASP A 47 -1.41 -8.78 -5.38
N SER A 48 -1.55 -7.53 -5.86
CA SER A 48 -0.58 -6.45 -5.66
C SER A 48 -1.18 -5.24 -4.94
N GLY A 49 -2.43 -5.35 -4.46
CA GLY A 49 -3.13 -4.32 -3.68
C GLY A 49 -3.19 -4.58 -2.17
N GLY A 50 -2.79 -5.76 -1.76
CA GLY A 50 -2.39 -6.13 -0.41
C GLY A 50 -1.32 -7.18 -0.67
N GLY A 51 -0.12 -7.01 -0.14
CA GLY A 51 0.92 -8.03 -0.30
C GLY A 51 0.36 -9.40 0.09
N ILE A 52 1.00 -10.48 -0.37
CA ILE A 52 0.82 -11.81 0.24
C ILE A 52 0.76 -11.56 1.74
N VAL A 53 -0.40 -11.78 2.35
CA VAL A 53 -0.61 -11.57 3.79
C VAL A 53 0.27 -12.63 4.41
N ARG A 54 1.51 -12.23 4.70
CA ARG A 54 2.45 -13.08 5.41
C ARG A 54 1.83 -13.27 6.78
N PRO A 55 1.86 -14.48 7.33
CA PRO A 55 1.48 -14.67 8.72
C PRO A 55 2.36 -13.76 9.62
N LEU A 56 1.89 -13.53 10.85
CA LEU A 56 2.44 -12.53 11.77
C LEU A 56 3.91 -12.82 12.10
N PRO A 57 4.87 -11.94 11.75
CA PRO A 57 6.28 -12.22 12.01
C PRO A 57 6.51 -12.54 13.50
N MET A 58 7.04 -13.73 13.79
CA MET A 58 7.36 -14.13 15.16
C MET A 58 8.61 -13.41 15.65
N PRO A 59 8.66 -12.96 16.92
CA PRO A 59 9.92 -12.61 17.56
C PRO A 59 10.77 -13.88 17.70
N MET A 60 12.01 -13.80 17.22
CA MET A 60 13.00 -14.88 17.37
C MET A 60 13.60 -14.79 18.77
N ASP A 61 13.71 -15.94 19.46
CA ASP A 61 14.62 -16.06 20.60
C ASP A 61 16.06 -15.78 20.15
N GLY A 62 16.85 -15.21 21.06
CA GLY A 62 18.16 -14.64 20.81
C GLY A 62 19.11 -15.48 19.93
N VAL A 63 19.89 -14.75 19.12
CA VAL A 63 21.00 -15.26 18.29
C VAL A 63 20.57 -16.26 17.21
N ILE A 64 19.80 -15.79 16.22
CA ILE A 64 20.04 -16.00 14.79
C ILE A 64 19.13 -14.99 14.08
N ARG A 65 19.68 -13.82 13.71
CA ARG A 65 19.13 -13.03 12.59
C ARG A 65 19.54 -13.73 11.29
N SER A 66 19.05 -14.93 11.03
CA SER A 66 18.88 -15.31 9.65
C SER A 66 17.58 -14.63 9.22
N LYS A 67 17.73 -13.55 8.46
CA LYS A 67 16.80 -13.37 7.35
C LYS A 67 16.99 -14.62 6.48
N ILE A 68 16.34 -15.72 6.83
CA ILE A 68 15.78 -16.55 5.78
C ILE A 68 14.71 -15.63 5.21
N ALA A 69 15.10 -14.78 4.25
CA ALA A 69 14.11 -14.32 3.33
C ALA A 69 13.41 -15.61 2.90
N ILE A 70 12.08 -15.70 3.06
CA ILE A 70 11.34 -16.58 2.17
C ILE A 70 11.68 -16.00 0.80
N ASP A 71 12.73 -16.57 0.21
CA ASP A 71 13.18 -16.26 -1.11
C ASP A 71 11.94 -16.32 -1.96
N ILE A 72 11.81 -15.31 -2.82
CA ILE A 72 10.81 -15.26 -3.87
C ILE A 72 10.71 -16.67 -4.42
N MET A 73 9.59 -17.34 -4.11
CA MET A 73 9.39 -18.74 -4.44
C MET A 73 9.76 -18.90 -5.90
N PRO A 74 10.84 -19.63 -6.23
CA PRO A 74 11.23 -19.80 -7.62
C PRO A 74 10.00 -20.33 -8.35
N PRO A 75 9.56 -19.69 -9.44
CA PRO A 75 8.43 -20.22 -10.20
C PRO A 75 8.72 -21.68 -10.54
N ASP A 76 7.69 -22.52 -10.63
CA ASP A 76 7.84 -23.90 -11.11
C ASP A 76 8.65 -23.89 -12.43
N MET A 77 9.90 -24.36 -12.38
CA MET A 77 10.80 -24.42 -13.54
C MET A 77 10.72 -25.80 -14.19
N GLY A 78 9.70 -26.62 -13.88
CA GLY A 78 9.58 -28.00 -14.34
C GLY A 78 10.47 -28.97 -13.58
N GLN A 79 10.72 -28.73 -12.29
CA GLN A 79 11.42 -29.68 -11.43
C GLN A 79 10.58 -30.94 -11.17
N GLU A 80 11.24 -32.07 -10.93
CA GLU A 80 10.54 -33.30 -10.55
C GLU A 80 10.12 -33.26 -9.07
N PRO A 81 9.00 -33.88 -8.70
CA PRO A 81 8.59 -33.98 -7.29
C PRO A 81 9.60 -34.76 -6.46
N ILE A 82 9.84 -34.32 -5.22
CA ILE A 82 10.70 -35.03 -4.28
C ILE A 82 9.88 -36.10 -3.56
N ILE A 83 10.47 -37.28 -3.34
CA ILE A 83 9.86 -38.35 -2.56
C ILE A 83 10.78 -38.64 -1.37
N VAL A 84 10.27 -38.41 -0.16
CA VAL A 84 10.93 -38.77 1.11
C VAL A 84 9.97 -39.66 1.87
N ASP A 85 10.41 -40.83 2.32
CA ASP A 85 9.61 -41.80 3.10
C ASP A 85 8.20 -42.08 2.55
N GLY A 86 8.09 -42.11 1.22
CA GLY A 86 6.83 -42.36 0.52
C GLY A 86 5.87 -41.18 0.43
N ILE A 87 6.18 -40.00 1.00
CA ILE A 87 5.39 -38.78 0.74
C ILE A 87 5.97 -38.02 -0.45
N LYS A 88 5.07 -37.63 -1.35
CA LYS A 88 5.38 -36.89 -2.57
C LYS A 88 5.22 -35.40 -2.31
N ILE A 89 6.26 -34.63 -2.61
CA ILE A 89 6.33 -33.18 -2.37
C ILE A 89 6.52 -32.49 -3.71
N GLU A 90 5.48 -31.78 -4.15
CA GLU A 90 5.48 -31.06 -5.42
C GLU A 90 6.39 -29.82 -5.37
N PRO A 91 6.98 -29.38 -6.49
CA PRO A 91 7.78 -28.15 -6.56
C PRO A 91 7.04 -26.88 -6.11
N SER A 92 5.70 -26.89 -6.17
CA SER A 92 4.86 -25.81 -5.66
C SER A 92 4.63 -25.83 -4.15
N ASN A 93 5.13 -26.83 -3.43
CA ASN A 93 5.03 -26.88 -1.97
C ASN A 93 6.00 -25.86 -1.34
N PRO A 94 5.58 -25.11 -0.31
CA PRO A 94 6.44 -24.09 0.31
C PRO A 94 7.72 -24.62 0.96
N PHE A 95 7.81 -25.91 1.30
CA PHE A 95 8.97 -26.54 1.92
C PHE A 95 9.86 -27.32 0.93
N TYR A 96 9.48 -27.38 -0.35
CA TYR A 96 10.19 -28.18 -1.36
C TYR A 96 11.69 -27.85 -1.41
N TRP A 97 12.03 -26.56 -1.43
CA TRP A 97 13.42 -26.12 -1.57
C TRP A 97 14.26 -26.39 -0.32
N GLN A 98 13.69 -26.24 0.87
CA GLN A 98 14.33 -26.58 2.13
C GLN A 98 14.66 -28.08 2.16
N ILE A 99 13.68 -28.93 1.85
CA ILE A 99 13.86 -30.39 1.80
C ILE A 99 14.93 -30.79 0.78
N ASN A 100 14.87 -30.23 -0.43
CA ASN A 100 15.87 -30.48 -1.47
C ASN A 100 17.28 -30.07 -1.02
N SER A 101 17.40 -28.90 -0.38
CA SER A 101 18.67 -28.38 0.11
C SER A 101 19.27 -29.29 1.18
N LEU A 102 18.46 -29.76 2.13
CA LEU A 102 18.92 -30.69 3.18
C LEU A 102 19.38 -32.02 2.59
N GLN A 103 18.64 -32.60 1.63
CA GLN A 103 19.06 -33.83 0.95
C GLN A 103 20.38 -33.65 0.19
N GLN A 104 20.56 -32.53 -0.49
CA GLN A 104 21.83 -32.23 -1.19
C GLN A 104 22.98 -32.04 -0.21
N GLU A 105 22.73 -31.36 0.92
CA GLU A 105 23.71 -31.16 1.99
C GLU A 105 24.15 -32.50 2.59
N MET A 106 23.22 -33.39 2.94
CA MET A 106 23.53 -34.74 3.44
C MET A 106 24.41 -35.51 2.45
N ASN A 107 24.03 -35.56 1.17
CA ASN A 107 24.81 -36.25 0.14
C ASN A 107 26.23 -35.66 0.00
N ALA A 108 26.36 -34.33 0.07
CA ALA A 108 27.67 -33.68 -0.01
C ALA A 108 28.55 -34.03 1.21
N LEU A 109 27.99 -34.05 2.41
CA LEU A 109 28.70 -34.40 3.64
C LEU A 109 29.16 -35.87 3.63
N GLU A 110 28.33 -36.79 3.14
CA GLU A 110 28.70 -38.21 3.00
C GLU A 110 29.88 -38.43 2.03
N THR A 111 30.04 -37.55 1.04
CA THR A 111 31.15 -37.62 0.09
C THR A 111 32.46 -37.02 0.62
N ASP A 112 32.40 -36.11 1.59
CA ASP A 112 33.56 -35.42 2.18
C ASP A 112 33.83 -35.89 3.63
N LYS A 113 34.20 -37.17 3.76
CA LYS A 113 34.33 -37.84 5.07
C LYS A 113 35.44 -37.30 5.97
N ASN A 114 36.35 -36.48 5.44
CA ASN A 114 37.49 -35.92 6.20
C ASN A 114 37.22 -34.49 6.70
N ARG A 115 35.96 -34.04 6.63
CA ARG A 115 35.57 -32.66 6.97
C ARG A 115 35.54 -32.36 8.47
N PHE A 116 35.34 -33.39 9.29
CA PHE A 116 35.20 -33.28 10.75
C PHE A 116 36.37 -33.97 11.47
N SER A 117 36.58 -33.63 12.75
CA SER A 117 37.69 -34.18 13.54
C SER A 117 37.66 -35.71 13.64
N GLU A 118 36.46 -36.29 13.78
CA GLU A 118 36.20 -37.71 13.93
C GLU A 118 34.98 -38.14 13.09
N PRO A 119 34.93 -39.40 12.61
CA PRO A 119 33.77 -39.92 11.88
C PRO A 119 32.45 -39.82 12.65
N GLU A 120 32.49 -39.95 13.98
CA GLU A 120 31.31 -39.82 14.83
C GLU A 120 30.70 -38.42 14.79
N VAL A 121 31.50 -37.37 14.58
CA VAL A 121 31.00 -36.00 14.43
C VAL A 121 30.22 -35.84 13.12
N LEU A 122 30.68 -36.48 12.05
CA LEU A 122 29.94 -36.53 10.78
C LEU A 122 28.57 -37.22 10.99
N ASP A 123 28.55 -38.34 11.69
CA ASP A 123 27.32 -39.09 11.98
C ASP A 123 26.34 -38.25 12.81
N LEU A 124 26.83 -37.49 13.80
CA LEU A 124 26.01 -36.54 14.58
C LEU A 124 25.43 -35.42 13.70
N VAL A 125 26.25 -34.80 12.86
CA VAL A 125 25.78 -33.74 11.95
C VAL A 125 24.72 -34.28 10.97
N LEU A 126 24.95 -35.45 10.38
CA LEU A 126 23.97 -36.11 9.52
C LEU A 126 22.67 -36.43 10.27
N SER A 127 22.77 -36.87 11.52
CA SER A 127 21.60 -37.15 12.36
C SER A 127 20.80 -35.88 12.67
N ILE A 128 21.46 -34.75 12.95
CA ILE A 128 20.77 -33.47 13.13
C ILE A 128 20.02 -33.10 11.84
N ILE A 129 20.68 -33.16 10.68
CA ILE A 129 20.06 -32.82 9.39
C ILE A 129 18.89 -33.77 9.08
N GLU A 130 18.98 -35.04 9.46
CA GLU A 130 17.90 -36.01 9.29
C GLU A 130 16.66 -35.62 10.12
N GLU A 131 16.84 -35.16 11.36
CA GLU A 131 15.74 -34.66 12.19
C GLU A 131 15.10 -33.39 11.62
N GLU A 132 15.90 -32.48 11.05
CA GLU A 132 15.37 -31.32 10.32
C GLU A 132 14.59 -31.72 9.07
N LEU A 133 15.09 -32.70 8.33
CA LEU A 133 14.42 -33.24 7.15
C LEU A 133 13.07 -33.84 7.54
N LYS A 134 13.01 -34.67 8.58
CA LYS A 134 11.76 -35.25 9.12
C LYS A 134 10.77 -34.15 9.50
N LEU A 135 11.25 -33.10 10.15
CA LEU A 135 10.43 -31.95 10.51
C LEU A 135 9.79 -31.30 9.28
N TYR A 136 10.60 -30.87 8.31
CA TYR A 136 10.07 -30.18 7.12
C TYR A 136 9.21 -31.08 6.24
N VAL A 137 9.56 -32.36 6.12
CA VAL A 137 8.73 -33.35 5.43
C VAL A 137 7.35 -33.41 6.09
N LYS A 138 7.28 -33.49 7.43
CA LYS A 138 6.02 -33.48 8.17
C LYS A 138 5.21 -32.20 7.93
N PHE A 139 5.86 -31.04 7.91
CA PHE A 139 5.22 -29.77 7.52
C PHE A 139 4.66 -29.80 6.09
N ALA A 140 5.45 -30.31 5.13
CA ALA A 140 5.03 -30.41 3.74
C ALA A 140 3.83 -31.34 3.53
N GLN A 141 3.60 -32.32 4.41
CA GLN A 141 2.40 -33.17 4.35
C GLN A 141 1.10 -32.41 4.63
N HIS A 142 1.16 -31.39 5.50
CA HIS A 142 -0.02 -30.70 6.01
C HIS A 142 -0.20 -29.28 5.46
N ILE A 143 0.83 -28.72 4.82
CA ILE A 143 0.85 -27.37 4.27
C ILE A 143 1.16 -27.41 2.78
N ASP A 144 0.20 -26.96 1.97
CA ASP A 144 0.29 -26.91 0.51
C ASP A 144 0.41 -25.47 -0.04
N LYS A 145 0.17 -24.45 0.79
CA LYS A 145 0.12 -23.03 0.40
C LYS A 145 1.05 -22.17 1.25
N PRO A 146 1.77 -21.22 0.62
CA PRO A 146 2.59 -20.24 1.35
C PRO A 146 1.81 -19.30 2.29
N THR A 147 0.49 -19.20 2.12
CA THR A 147 -0.39 -18.35 2.95
C THR A 147 -0.96 -19.08 4.16
N ASP A 148 -0.61 -20.35 4.38
CA ASP A 148 -1.08 -21.08 5.56
C ASP A 148 -0.47 -20.48 6.84
N TYR A 149 -1.29 -20.21 7.86
CA TYR A 149 -0.80 -19.62 9.11
C TYR A 149 0.16 -20.55 9.88
N ARG A 150 0.07 -21.87 9.64
CA ARG A 150 0.95 -22.87 10.27
C ARG A 150 2.36 -22.84 9.69
N MET A 151 2.61 -22.13 8.58
CA MET A 151 3.95 -21.92 8.01
C MET A 151 4.93 -21.37 9.04
N GLU A 152 4.46 -20.58 9.99
CA GLU A 152 5.33 -19.99 11.01
C GLU A 152 5.81 -21.00 12.03
N LEU A 153 5.02 -22.03 12.32
CA LEU A 153 5.39 -23.06 13.28
C LEU A 153 6.72 -23.70 12.92
N SER A 154 7.07 -23.80 11.63
CA SER A 154 8.32 -24.43 11.19
C SER A 154 9.58 -23.71 11.69
N TRP A 155 9.50 -22.41 11.95
CA TRP A 155 10.65 -21.59 12.34
C TRP A 155 11.08 -21.90 13.78
N ASN A 156 10.14 -21.85 14.73
CA ASN A 156 10.40 -22.15 16.13
C ASN A 156 10.53 -23.65 16.40
N SER A 157 9.95 -24.49 15.53
CA SER A 157 10.14 -25.94 15.62
C SER A 157 11.61 -26.33 15.54
N MET A 158 12.42 -25.58 14.78
CA MET A 158 13.81 -25.92 14.56
C MET A 158 14.61 -25.91 15.85
N GLY A 159 14.54 -24.81 16.62
CA GLY A 159 15.22 -24.69 17.91
C GLY A 159 14.75 -25.75 18.92
N ILE A 160 13.46 -26.12 18.90
CA ILE A 160 12.92 -27.18 19.77
C ILE A 160 13.51 -28.56 19.42
N ILE A 161 13.59 -28.88 18.12
CA ILE A 161 14.17 -30.14 17.64
C ILE A 161 15.68 -30.18 17.92
N HIS A 162 16.37 -29.07 17.73
CA HIS A 162 17.78 -28.89 18.06
C HIS A 162 18.06 -29.09 19.55
N ASP A 163 17.34 -28.39 20.42
CA ASP A 163 17.48 -28.54 21.87
C ASP A 163 17.23 -29.99 22.30
N LYS A 164 16.18 -30.61 21.76
CA LYS A 164 15.87 -32.02 22.04
C LYS A 164 17.00 -32.95 21.62
N PHE A 165 17.51 -32.77 20.40
CA PHE A 165 18.63 -33.57 19.89
C PHE A 165 19.84 -33.48 20.82
N ILE A 166 20.21 -32.27 21.26
CA ILE A 166 21.36 -32.07 22.14
C ILE A 166 21.14 -32.79 23.49
N TYR A 167 19.97 -32.62 24.11
CA TYR A 167 19.69 -33.32 25.37
C TYR A 167 19.69 -34.84 25.20
N GLU A 168 19.17 -35.38 24.10
CA GLU A 168 19.17 -36.82 23.83
C GLU A 168 20.57 -37.39 23.66
N HIS A 169 21.52 -36.61 23.13
CA HIS A 169 22.89 -37.03 22.82
C HIS A 169 23.95 -36.46 23.76
N ASN A 170 23.57 -35.88 24.91
CA ASN A 170 24.52 -35.26 25.83
C ASN A 170 25.43 -36.26 26.58
N ASP A 171 25.28 -37.56 26.34
CA ASP A 171 26.17 -38.63 26.79
C ASP A 171 27.40 -38.83 25.89
N VAL A 172 27.36 -38.29 24.67
CA VAL A 172 28.50 -38.24 23.74
C VAL A 172 29.60 -37.32 24.31
N PRO A 173 30.90 -37.58 24.02
CA PRO A 173 31.98 -36.67 24.42
C PRO A 173 31.71 -35.21 24.04
N GLU A 174 31.89 -34.31 25.01
CA GLU A 174 31.58 -32.88 24.93
C GLU A 174 32.18 -32.21 23.69
N ASP A 175 33.44 -32.50 23.39
CA ASP A 175 34.17 -31.94 22.25
C ASP A 175 33.54 -32.32 20.91
N ARG A 176 33.07 -33.57 20.78
CA ARG A 176 32.44 -34.10 19.56
C ARG A 176 31.04 -33.54 19.36
N LEU A 177 30.25 -33.51 20.43
CA LEU A 177 28.90 -32.95 20.38
C LEU A 177 28.95 -31.45 20.11
N LEU A 178 29.86 -30.72 20.78
CA LEU A 178 30.06 -29.29 20.55
C LEU A 178 30.48 -29.00 19.10
N GLU A 179 31.39 -29.78 18.50
CA GLU A 179 31.77 -29.59 17.09
C GLU A 179 30.57 -29.74 16.14
N ALA A 180 29.75 -30.78 16.33
CA ALA A 180 28.57 -31.04 15.50
C ALA A 180 27.52 -29.93 15.66
N VAL A 181 27.23 -29.53 16.90
CA VAL A 181 26.24 -28.48 17.22
C VAL A 181 26.74 -27.12 16.77
N MET A 182 28.02 -26.80 16.96
CA MET A 182 28.62 -25.55 16.49
C MET A 182 28.61 -25.44 14.97
N TYR A 183 28.83 -26.55 14.25
CA TYR A 183 28.71 -26.59 12.79
C TYR A 183 27.29 -26.26 12.32
N ARG A 184 26.26 -26.84 12.96
CA ARG A 184 24.88 -26.71 12.50
C ARG A 184 24.15 -25.48 13.02
N MET A 185 24.36 -25.14 14.28
CA MET A 185 23.54 -24.18 15.04
C MET A 185 24.30 -22.90 15.41
N GLY A 186 25.64 -22.95 15.47
CA GLY A 186 26.46 -21.76 15.81
C GLY A 186 26.29 -21.31 17.27
N VAL A 187 26.55 -22.23 18.22
CA VAL A 187 26.43 -21.97 19.66
C VAL A 187 27.71 -21.43 20.29
N ASP A 188 27.57 -20.64 21.37
CA ASP A 188 28.69 -20.28 22.24
C ASP A 188 29.08 -21.50 23.10
N PRO A 189 30.36 -21.92 23.13
CA PRO A 189 30.83 -23.04 23.95
C PRO A 189 30.46 -22.96 25.44
N GLU A 190 30.53 -21.79 26.05
CA GLU A 190 30.26 -21.63 27.50
C GLU A 190 28.77 -21.80 27.79
N THR A 191 27.92 -21.13 27.01
CA THR A 191 26.46 -21.25 27.12
C THR A 191 25.98 -22.66 26.78
N PHE A 192 26.62 -23.31 25.80
CA PHE A 192 26.33 -24.70 25.47
C PHE A 192 26.62 -25.62 26.64
N LYS A 193 27.78 -25.45 27.27
CA LYS A 193 28.20 -26.27 28.41
C LYS A 193 27.23 -26.09 29.58
N GLU A 194 26.93 -24.85 29.96
CA GLU A 194 26.01 -24.52 31.05
C GLU A 194 24.59 -25.06 30.80
N LYS A 195 24.09 -24.97 29.57
CA LYS A 195 22.70 -25.34 29.23
C LYS A 195 22.48 -26.84 29.04
N TYR A 196 23.47 -27.58 28.52
CA TYR A 196 23.26 -28.97 28.06
C TYR A 196 24.18 -30.02 28.70
N ILE A 197 25.35 -29.60 29.20
CA ILE A 197 26.39 -30.52 29.70
C ILE A 197 26.44 -30.49 31.22
N ASP A 198 26.56 -29.30 31.81
CA ASP A 198 26.71 -29.06 33.25
C ASP A 198 25.35 -29.07 33.98
N ILE A 199 24.50 -30.05 33.65
CA ILE A 199 23.14 -30.21 34.19
C ILE A 199 22.98 -31.54 34.91
N SER A 200 22.10 -31.59 35.89
CA SER A 200 21.74 -32.84 36.57
C SER A 200 20.85 -33.74 35.69
N PRO A 201 20.84 -35.06 35.92
CA PRO A 201 19.93 -35.97 35.22
C PRO A 201 18.44 -35.61 35.40
N GLU A 202 18.08 -35.02 36.54
CA GLU A 202 16.72 -34.56 36.84
C GLU A 202 16.35 -33.34 35.99
N GLU A 203 17.26 -32.37 35.86
CA GLU A 203 17.08 -31.19 35.00
C GLU A 203 17.02 -31.59 33.52
N LYS A 204 17.87 -32.52 33.08
CA LYS A 204 17.82 -33.09 31.73
C LYS A 204 16.46 -33.71 31.44
N LEU A 205 15.96 -34.56 32.33
CA LEU A 205 14.68 -35.24 32.13
C LEU A 205 13.52 -34.23 32.09
N ALA A 206 13.52 -33.24 32.98
CA ALA A 206 12.52 -32.18 32.98
C ALA A 206 12.56 -31.33 31.70
N ALA A 207 13.75 -31.04 31.17
CA ALA A 207 13.91 -30.32 29.91
C ALA A 207 13.37 -31.12 28.71
N LEU A 208 13.68 -32.43 28.64
CA LEU A 208 13.17 -33.33 27.61
C LEU A 208 11.64 -33.46 27.67
N ASP A 209 11.06 -33.66 28.86
CA ASP A 209 9.61 -33.75 29.03
C ASP A 209 8.90 -32.48 28.53
N LYS A 210 9.46 -31.29 28.83
CA LYS A 210 8.95 -30.00 28.36
C LYS A 210 9.06 -29.84 26.84
N LEU A 211 10.15 -30.30 26.24
CA LEU A 211 10.34 -30.27 24.79
C LEU A 211 9.38 -31.22 24.07
N ASP A 212 9.16 -32.42 24.62
CA ASP A 212 8.19 -33.38 24.09
C ASP A 212 6.76 -32.84 24.16
N GLU A 213 6.38 -32.17 25.24
CA GLU A 213 5.09 -31.48 25.33
C GLU A 213 4.93 -30.40 24.25
N LYS A 214 5.97 -29.59 24.02
CA LYS A 214 5.99 -28.56 22.98
C LYS A 214 5.87 -29.17 21.58
N ILE A 215 6.63 -30.22 21.27
CA ILE A 215 6.60 -30.93 19.98
C ILE A 215 5.22 -31.56 19.75
N ASN A 216 4.68 -32.25 20.75
CA ASN A 216 3.35 -32.86 20.67
C ASN A 216 2.26 -31.82 20.43
N THR A 217 2.33 -30.68 21.12
CA THR A 217 1.42 -29.55 20.89
C THR A 217 1.52 -29.02 19.47
N LEU A 218 2.75 -28.82 18.98
CA LEU A 218 3.03 -28.32 17.64
C LEU A 218 2.51 -29.27 16.56
N TYR A 219 2.79 -30.55 16.67
CA TYR A 219 2.29 -31.56 15.73
C TYR A 219 0.78 -31.71 15.81
N THR A 220 0.18 -31.60 17.00
CA THR A 220 -1.28 -31.56 17.10
C THR A 220 -1.86 -30.40 16.31
N ILE A 221 -1.33 -29.19 16.47
CA ILE A 221 -1.79 -28.00 15.73
C ILE A 221 -1.61 -28.21 14.22
N LEU A 222 -0.46 -28.73 13.81
CA LEU A 222 -0.13 -29.01 12.41
C LEU A 222 -1.09 -30.02 11.78
N GLU A 223 -1.32 -31.15 12.45
CA GLU A 223 -2.13 -32.28 11.94
C GLU A 223 -3.63 -31.96 11.95
N THR A 224 -4.12 -31.29 13.01
CA THR A 224 -5.55 -31.01 13.20
C THR A 224 -6.01 -29.69 12.58
N ASN A 225 -5.07 -28.81 12.19
CA ASN A 225 -5.37 -27.46 11.71
C ASN A 225 -6.19 -26.64 12.74
N ASP A 226 -5.86 -26.78 14.03
CA ASP A 226 -6.55 -26.12 15.14
C ASP A 226 -6.05 -24.68 15.32
N PHE A 227 -6.81 -23.73 14.76
CA PHE A 227 -6.49 -22.30 14.80
C PHE A 227 -6.54 -21.70 16.22
N PRO A 228 -7.57 -21.99 17.06
CA PRO A 228 -7.56 -21.57 18.46
C PRO A 228 -6.31 -22.00 19.23
N LYS A 229 -5.95 -23.29 19.13
CA LYS A 229 -4.77 -23.82 19.82
C LYS A 229 -3.46 -23.21 19.31
N TYR A 230 -3.39 -22.89 18.01
CA TYR A 230 -2.28 -22.11 17.45
C TYR A 230 -2.16 -20.73 18.09
N ILE A 231 -3.28 -19.99 18.22
CA ILE A 231 -3.24 -18.65 18.82
C ILE A 231 -2.85 -18.72 20.30
N GLU A 232 -3.38 -19.67 21.07
CA GLU A 232 -2.98 -19.88 22.46
C GLU A 232 -1.48 -20.14 22.59
N TRP A 233 -0.94 -21.02 21.74
CA TRP A 233 0.49 -21.29 21.68
C TRP A 233 1.31 -20.04 21.32
N ARG A 234 0.86 -19.24 20.34
CA ARG A 234 1.52 -17.98 19.98
C ARG A 234 1.51 -16.98 21.12
N ILE A 235 0.38 -16.78 21.81
CA ILE A 235 0.29 -15.87 22.96
C ILE A 235 1.23 -16.34 24.08
N GLN A 236 1.32 -17.64 24.34
CA GLN A 236 2.26 -18.15 25.34
C GLN A 236 3.72 -17.86 24.94
N GLN A 237 4.07 -17.99 23.66
CA GLN A 237 5.41 -17.61 23.19
C GLN A 237 5.70 -16.13 23.36
N GLU A 238 4.74 -15.25 23.06
CA GLU A 238 4.91 -13.82 23.28
C GLU A 238 5.13 -13.49 24.77
N ARG A 239 4.48 -14.23 25.68
CA ARG A 239 4.72 -14.12 27.13
C ARG A 239 6.10 -14.63 27.55
N ASP A 240 6.52 -15.76 27.02
CA ASP A 240 7.86 -16.31 27.27
C ASP A 240 8.95 -15.33 26.77
N ASN A 241 8.72 -14.69 25.61
CA ASN A 241 9.60 -13.66 25.05
C ASN A 241 9.67 -12.42 25.95
N ILE A 242 8.54 -11.95 26.49
CA ILE A 242 8.52 -10.84 27.46
C ILE A 242 9.37 -11.20 28.68
N ALA A 243 9.18 -12.39 29.26
CA ALA A 243 9.94 -12.82 30.44
C ALA A 243 11.46 -12.87 30.16
N ASN A 244 11.88 -13.35 28.99
CA ASN A 244 13.28 -13.34 28.57
C ASN A 244 13.83 -11.90 28.46
N MET A 245 13.07 -10.97 27.87
CA MET A 245 13.48 -9.57 27.77
C MET A 245 13.56 -8.89 29.15
N GLU A 246 12.65 -9.19 30.06
CA GLU A 246 12.69 -8.70 31.46
C GLU A 246 13.93 -9.20 32.20
N GLU A 247 14.31 -10.46 32.00
CA GLU A 247 15.55 -11.02 32.56
C GLU A 247 16.79 -10.32 32.00
N GLN A 248 16.85 -10.08 30.68
CA GLN A 248 17.94 -9.33 30.06
C GLN A 248 18.04 -7.90 30.59
N ILE A 249 16.90 -7.22 30.81
CA ILE A 249 16.86 -5.90 31.44
C ILE A 249 17.48 -5.98 32.84
N ALA A 250 17.09 -6.95 33.66
CA ALA A 250 17.64 -7.11 35.01
C ALA A 250 19.16 -7.34 35.02
N ILE A 251 19.67 -8.16 34.08
CA ILE A 251 21.11 -8.39 33.90
C ILE A 251 21.83 -7.09 33.54
N HIS A 252 21.29 -6.30 32.60
CA HIS A 252 21.88 -5.03 32.19
C HIS A 252 21.82 -3.98 33.32
N GLU A 253 20.72 -3.89 34.06
CA GLU A 253 20.60 -3.01 35.21
C GLU A 253 21.63 -3.36 36.30
N GLN A 254 21.85 -4.66 36.56
CA GLN A 254 22.88 -5.10 37.49
C GLN A 254 24.31 -4.77 36.99
N ALA A 255 24.59 -4.93 35.69
CA ALA A 255 25.87 -4.57 35.11
C ALA A 255 26.18 -3.06 35.22
N ILE A 256 25.17 -2.19 35.15
CA ILE A 256 25.31 -0.75 35.40
C ILE A 256 25.70 -0.49 36.86
N ILE A 257 25.08 -1.19 37.81
CA ILE A 257 25.40 -1.08 39.25
C ILE A 257 26.86 -1.50 39.49
N ASP A 258 27.30 -2.59 38.86
CA ASP A 258 28.65 -3.13 39.02
C ASP A 258 29.71 -2.27 38.32
N ASN A 259 29.37 -1.65 37.18
CA ASN A 259 30.25 -0.77 36.43
C ASN A 259 29.51 0.46 35.82
N PRO A 260 29.42 1.57 36.55
CA PRO A 260 28.70 2.77 36.10
C PRO A 260 29.22 3.41 34.81
N SER A 261 30.44 3.08 34.37
CA SER A 261 31.00 3.63 33.12
C SER A 261 30.27 3.15 31.85
N GLN A 262 29.47 2.09 31.94
CA GLN A 262 28.71 1.53 30.81
C GLN A 262 27.26 2.02 30.72
N GLU A 263 26.83 2.85 31.69
CA GLU A 263 25.44 3.30 31.86
C GLU A 263 24.82 3.86 30.57
N GLU A 264 25.52 4.75 29.86
CA GLU A 264 25.02 5.38 28.64
C GLU A 264 24.71 4.35 27.53
N SER A 265 25.56 3.33 27.37
CA SER A 265 25.38 2.29 26.35
C SER A 265 24.29 1.28 26.72
N LEU A 266 24.24 0.85 27.98
CA LEU A 266 23.29 -0.16 28.46
C LEU A 266 21.88 0.41 28.59
N ASN A 267 21.73 1.70 28.97
CA ASN A 267 20.42 2.36 29.01
C ASN A 267 19.74 2.36 27.64
N SER A 268 20.48 2.56 26.55
CA SER A 268 19.90 2.47 25.20
C SER A 268 19.36 1.09 24.87
N ILE A 269 19.99 0.03 25.37
CA ILE A 269 19.54 -1.36 25.17
C ILE A 269 18.31 -1.65 26.02
N ILE A 270 18.33 -1.22 27.29
CA ILE A 270 17.20 -1.37 28.21
C ILE A 270 15.94 -0.66 27.67
N GLU A 271 16.07 0.56 27.15
CA GLU A 271 14.96 1.29 26.53
C GLU A 271 14.41 0.59 25.28
N ASP A 272 15.28 -0.06 24.51
CA ASP A 272 14.85 -0.85 23.35
C ASP A 272 14.06 -2.10 23.75
N LEU A 273 14.56 -2.83 24.75
CA LEU A 273 13.87 -4.00 25.31
C LEU A 273 12.51 -3.62 25.91
N LYS A 274 12.44 -2.54 26.69
CA LYS A 274 11.19 -2.02 27.26
C LYS A 274 10.18 -1.66 26.17
N ARG A 275 10.63 -1.03 25.07
CA ARG A 275 9.78 -0.73 23.92
C ARG A 275 9.27 -1.98 23.21
N GLN A 276 10.12 -3.01 23.06
CA GLN A 276 9.70 -4.29 22.48
C GLN A 276 8.64 -4.97 23.34
N ILE A 277 8.81 -4.98 24.67
CA ILE A 277 7.79 -5.48 25.61
C ILE A 277 6.48 -4.71 25.44
N GLU A 278 6.52 -3.37 25.46
CA GLU A 278 5.33 -2.53 25.30
C GLU A 278 4.60 -2.81 23.97
N LEU A 279 5.34 -3.02 22.87
CA LEU A 279 4.77 -3.41 21.59
C LEU A 279 4.07 -4.77 21.65
N ILE A 280 4.68 -5.77 22.29
CA ILE A 280 4.06 -7.09 22.40
C ILE A 280 2.76 -7.00 23.21
N GLU A 281 2.78 -6.29 24.33
CA GLU A 281 1.62 -6.16 25.24
C GLU A 281 0.49 -5.31 24.64
N THR A 282 0.81 -4.23 23.93
CA THR A 282 -0.19 -3.27 23.43
C THR A 282 -0.59 -3.49 21.98
N ASN A 283 0.18 -4.27 21.22
CA ASN A 283 -0.03 -4.50 19.79
C ASN A 283 -0.20 -5.99 19.47
N THR A 284 0.83 -6.81 19.70
CA THR A 284 0.87 -8.21 19.22
C THR A 284 -0.16 -9.09 19.91
N ILE A 285 -0.15 -9.16 21.25
CA ILE A 285 -1.08 -10.01 22.01
C ILE A 285 -2.54 -9.59 21.78
N PRO A 286 -2.92 -8.30 21.86
CA PRO A 286 -4.30 -7.88 21.58
C PRO A 286 -4.78 -8.22 20.16
N ILE A 287 -3.89 -8.18 19.16
CA ILE A 287 -4.24 -8.60 17.79
C ILE A 287 -4.48 -10.11 17.73
N LEU A 288 -3.65 -10.92 18.38
CA LEU A 288 -3.84 -12.37 18.48
C LEU A 288 -5.17 -12.71 19.17
N GLU A 289 -5.47 -12.06 20.29
CA GLU A 289 -6.74 -12.23 21.01
C GLU A 289 -7.94 -11.83 20.15
N TYR A 290 -7.86 -10.71 19.44
CA TYR A 290 -8.92 -10.28 18.52
C TYR A 290 -9.13 -11.28 17.38
N ARG A 291 -8.05 -11.85 16.82
CA ARG A 291 -8.12 -12.90 15.80
C ARG A 291 -8.81 -14.15 16.32
N LEU A 292 -8.53 -14.55 17.56
CA LEU A 292 -9.20 -15.67 18.22
C LEU A 292 -10.69 -15.39 18.41
N GLU A 293 -11.04 -14.22 18.94
CA GLU A 293 -12.43 -13.83 19.20
C GLU A 293 -13.27 -13.78 17.92
N LYS A 294 -12.72 -13.23 16.84
CA LYS A 294 -13.41 -13.04 15.55
C LYS A 294 -13.17 -14.17 14.55
N ASN A 295 -12.38 -15.18 14.91
CA ASN A 295 -11.95 -16.27 14.02
C ASN A 295 -11.35 -15.76 12.69
N ILE A 296 -10.42 -14.80 12.78
CA ILE A 296 -9.74 -14.20 11.62
C ILE A 296 -8.43 -14.94 11.35
N ILE A 297 -8.49 -15.91 10.45
CA ILE A 297 -7.35 -16.77 10.09
C ILE A 297 -6.35 -15.96 9.23
N PRO A 298 -5.07 -15.86 9.64
CA PRO A 298 -4.03 -15.22 8.83
C PRO A 298 -3.89 -15.85 7.44
N GLY A 299 -3.54 -15.05 6.44
CA GLY A 299 -3.31 -15.53 5.08
C GLY A 299 -4.58 -15.78 4.24
N GLU A 300 -5.77 -15.81 4.84
CA GLU A 300 -7.02 -15.78 4.10
C GLU A 300 -7.23 -14.43 3.38
N ASN A 301 -7.85 -14.48 2.20
CA ASN A 301 -8.14 -13.29 1.40
C ASN A 301 -9.41 -12.56 1.88
N ILE A 302 -9.32 -12.05 3.11
CA ILE A 302 -10.37 -11.28 3.79
C ILE A 302 -9.83 -9.90 4.18
N TRP A 303 -10.68 -8.89 4.12
CA TRP A 303 -10.26 -7.50 4.32
C TRP A 303 -9.77 -7.23 5.75
N GLN A 304 -10.27 -7.99 6.73
CA GLN A 304 -9.87 -7.88 8.14
C GLN A 304 -8.38 -8.16 8.33
N ASN A 305 -7.81 -9.09 7.56
CA ASN A 305 -6.37 -9.38 7.62
C ASN A 305 -5.53 -8.15 7.22
N THR A 306 -5.94 -7.43 6.17
CA THR A 306 -5.27 -6.20 5.76
C THR A 306 -5.45 -5.09 6.79
N ALA A 307 -6.65 -4.96 7.38
CA ALA A 307 -6.90 -3.95 8.42
C ALA A 307 -6.06 -4.20 9.69
N LEU A 308 -5.96 -5.45 10.15
CA LEU A 308 -5.10 -5.81 11.29
C LEU A 308 -3.62 -5.57 11.00
N SER A 309 -3.15 -5.91 9.79
CA SER A 309 -1.77 -5.65 9.38
C SER A 309 -1.44 -4.15 9.32
N ASP A 310 -2.40 -3.33 8.87
CA ASP A 310 -2.27 -1.87 8.90
C ASP A 310 -2.15 -1.32 10.33
N ILE A 311 -2.95 -1.85 11.29
CA ILE A 311 -2.88 -1.47 12.70
C ILE A 311 -1.52 -1.84 13.27
N GLU A 312 -1.11 -3.09 13.07
CA GLU A 312 0.15 -3.64 13.56
C GLU A 312 1.34 -2.83 13.04
N SER A 313 1.43 -2.65 11.72
CA SER A 313 2.51 -1.91 11.08
C SER A 313 2.54 -0.44 11.50
N SER A 314 1.37 0.19 11.64
CA SER A 314 1.31 1.60 12.03
C SER A 314 1.70 1.82 13.49
N ARG A 315 1.27 0.96 14.41
CA ARG A 315 1.69 1.00 15.82
C ARG A 315 3.17 0.71 15.98
N ASN A 316 3.69 -0.29 15.27
CA ASN A 316 5.12 -0.58 15.24
C ASN A 316 5.91 0.64 14.70
N GLN A 317 5.46 1.31 13.65
CA GLN A 317 6.15 2.52 13.18
C GLN A 317 6.09 3.66 14.20
N LEU A 318 4.95 3.87 14.86
CA LEU A 318 4.78 4.90 15.88
C LEU A 318 5.74 4.73 17.06
N SER A 319 5.98 3.50 17.52
CA SER A 319 6.89 3.26 18.66
C SER A 319 8.34 3.65 18.37
N TRP A 320 8.75 3.67 17.10
CA TRP A 320 10.10 4.09 16.68
C TRP A 320 10.20 5.57 16.33
N ILE A 321 9.08 6.29 16.24
CA ILE A 321 9.11 7.73 15.95
C ILE A 321 9.40 8.48 17.25
N ASN A 322 10.63 9.02 17.34
CA ASN A 322 11.03 9.95 18.39
C ASN A 322 11.38 11.31 17.78
N ILE A 323 10.73 12.38 18.24
CA ILE A 323 11.05 13.74 17.79
C ILE A 323 12.32 14.19 18.50
N MET A 324 13.43 14.05 17.78
CA MET A 324 14.75 14.52 18.20
C MET A 324 14.73 15.96 18.79
N PRO A 325 15.48 16.23 19.87
CA PRO A 325 15.66 17.57 20.41
C PRO A 325 16.29 18.54 19.39
N GLU A 326 16.02 19.84 19.54
CA GLU A 326 16.52 20.88 18.62
C GLU A 326 18.06 20.89 18.52
N GLU A 327 18.76 20.68 19.64
CA GLU A 327 20.23 20.67 19.67
C GLU A 327 20.83 19.53 18.84
N GLU A 328 20.25 18.34 18.91
CA GLU A 328 20.70 17.18 18.14
C GLU A 328 20.37 17.34 16.64
N PHE A 329 19.20 17.90 16.33
CA PHE A 329 18.82 18.21 14.95
C PHE A 329 19.87 19.08 14.26
N PHE A 330 20.39 20.11 14.92
CA PHE A 330 21.42 20.98 14.35
C PHE A 330 22.80 20.34 14.23
N ARG A 331 23.06 19.23 14.95
CA ARG A 331 24.29 18.43 14.79
C ARG A 331 24.20 17.52 13.56
N ASP A 332 23.01 17.11 13.15
CA ASP A 332 22.79 16.28 11.98
C ASP A 332 22.74 17.12 10.69
N THR A 333 23.84 17.07 9.92
CA THR A 333 23.97 17.82 8.67
C THR A 333 22.94 17.38 7.61
N TRP A 334 22.52 16.11 7.63
CA TRP A 334 21.56 15.57 6.67
C TRP A 334 20.13 16.03 6.98
N LEU A 335 19.72 15.99 8.25
CA LEU A 335 18.41 16.49 8.68
C LEU A 335 18.27 18.01 8.43
N VAL A 336 19.31 18.78 8.73
CA VAL A 336 19.35 20.22 8.41
C VAL A 336 19.24 20.45 6.90
N GLN A 337 19.94 19.66 6.08
CA GLN A 337 19.86 19.78 4.62
C GLN A 337 18.46 19.42 4.07
N GLN A 338 17.80 18.43 4.67
CA GLN A 338 16.49 17.94 4.25
C GLN A 338 15.35 18.88 4.65
N TYR A 339 15.29 19.26 5.93
CA TYR A 339 14.15 20.01 6.50
C TYR A 339 14.40 21.52 6.56
N GLY A 340 15.67 21.95 6.56
CA GLY A 340 16.09 23.35 6.60
C GLY A 340 15.96 24.00 7.98
N SER A 341 14.88 23.75 8.71
CA SER A 341 14.65 24.26 10.07
C SER A 341 14.05 23.18 10.98
N TYR A 342 14.28 23.33 12.29
CA TYR A 342 13.72 22.42 13.29
C TYR A 342 12.18 22.42 13.26
N GLN A 343 11.54 23.58 13.07
CA GLN A 343 10.09 23.69 12.97
C GLN A 343 9.51 22.87 11.79
N ASN A 344 10.19 22.88 10.64
CA ASN A 344 9.78 22.10 9.47
C ASN A 344 9.93 20.60 9.74
N TYR A 345 11.01 20.20 10.42
CA TYR A 345 11.24 18.82 10.85
C TYR A 345 10.12 18.34 11.79
N VAL A 346 9.85 19.07 12.87
CA VAL A 346 8.79 18.75 13.84
C VAL A 346 7.43 18.66 13.14
N SER A 347 7.11 19.61 12.26
CA SER A 347 5.84 19.60 11.51
C SER A 347 5.73 18.38 10.59
N SER A 348 6.83 17.96 9.96
CA SER A 348 6.86 16.76 9.11
C SER A 348 6.76 15.47 9.91
N MET A 349 7.37 15.40 11.11
CA MET A 349 7.21 14.25 12.00
C MET A 349 5.79 14.16 12.53
N GLN A 350 5.20 15.27 12.97
CA GLN A 350 3.80 15.32 13.41
C GLN A 350 2.84 14.88 12.30
N SER A 351 3.06 15.32 11.06
CA SER A 351 2.23 14.89 9.93
C SER A 351 2.30 13.38 9.68
N GLN A 352 3.45 12.75 9.88
CA GLN A 352 3.60 11.29 9.77
C GLN A 352 2.87 10.57 10.91
N ILE A 353 3.03 11.05 12.15
CA ILE A 353 2.31 10.55 13.33
C ILE A 353 0.80 10.61 13.08
N ASP A 354 0.29 11.74 12.56
CA ASP A 354 -1.12 11.93 12.26
C ASP A 354 -1.62 10.98 11.16
N GLU A 355 -0.79 10.69 10.14
CA GLU A 355 -1.13 9.75 9.05
C GLU A 355 -1.20 8.29 9.54
N LEU A 356 -0.27 7.88 10.41
CA LEU A 356 -0.27 6.56 11.05
C LEU A 356 -1.47 6.40 11.98
N ASN A 357 -1.71 7.39 12.85
CA ASN A 357 -2.88 7.40 13.74
C ASN A 357 -4.21 7.37 12.96
N LYS A 358 -4.28 8.10 11.84
CA LYS A 358 -5.45 8.05 10.94
C LYS A 358 -5.64 6.66 10.34
N THR A 359 -4.56 5.98 9.96
CA THR A 359 -4.62 4.61 9.42
C THR A 359 -5.16 3.64 10.47
N ILE A 360 -4.62 3.69 11.70
CA ILE A 360 -5.10 2.88 12.84
C ILE A 360 -6.58 3.15 13.09
N LEU A 361 -6.99 4.43 13.14
CA LEU A 361 -8.38 4.82 13.39
C LEU A 361 -9.33 4.29 12.31
N ILE A 362 -8.96 4.35 11.03
CA ILE A 362 -9.78 3.84 9.93
C ILE A 362 -9.89 2.31 9.99
N ALA A 363 -8.78 1.62 10.24
CA ALA A 363 -8.74 0.18 10.38
C ALA A 363 -9.60 -0.31 11.56
N GLN A 364 -9.41 0.28 12.74
CA GLN A 364 -10.13 -0.07 13.96
C GLN A 364 -11.64 0.15 13.79
N ASN A 365 -12.05 1.32 13.31
CA ASN A 365 -13.47 1.59 13.07
C ASN A 365 -14.09 0.64 12.03
N SER A 366 -13.30 0.21 11.02
CA SER A 366 -13.76 -0.77 10.04
C SER A 366 -14.01 -2.13 10.69
N LEU A 367 -13.08 -2.57 11.55
CA LEU A 367 -13.15 -3.82 12.30
C LEU A 367 -14.30 -3.82 13.32
N ASP A 368 -14.40 -2.77 14.15
CA ASP A 368 -15.42 -2.63 15.19
C ASP A 368 -16.85 -2.65 14.62
N ALA A 369 -17.04 -2.03 13.45
CA ALA A 369 -18.32 -1.98 12.77
C ALA A 369 -18.60 -3.19 11.86
N ASP A 370 -17.62 -4.08 11.67
CA ASP A 370 -17.60 -5.16 10.68
C ASP A 370 -18.01 -4.70 9.27
N LYS A 371 -17.50 -3.52 8.88
CA LYS A 371 -17.79 -2.89 7.59
C LYS A 371 -16.51 -2.26 7.05
N PRO A 372 -15.94 -2.76 5.95
CA PRO A 372 -14.65 -2.30 5.47
C PRO A 372 -14.71 -0.88 4.91
N ASP A 373 -13.68 -0.08 5.19
CA ASP A 373 -13.35 1.06 4.35
C ASP A 373 -13.01 0.61 2.91
N MET A 374 -13.22 1.49 1.92
CA MET A 374 -12.86 1.20 0.53
C MET A 374 -11.36 0.89 0.36
N LYS A 375 -10.50 1.37 1.26
CA LYS A 375 -9.06 1.07 1.30
C LYS A 375 -8.81 -0.45 1.32
N TYR A 376 -9.59 -1.19 2.09
CA TYR A 376 -9.43 -2.64 2.28
C TYR A 376 -10.16 -3.48 1.24
N VAL A 377 -10.95 -2.85 0.36
CA VAL A 377 -11.66 -3.52 -0.75
C VAL A 377 -11.35 -2.79 -2.07
N PRO A 378 -10.08 -2.79 -2.52
CA PRO A 378 -9.68 -2.01 -3.70
C PRO A 378 -10.33 -2.50 -5.01
N LYS A 379 -10.77 -3.77 -5.04
CA LYS A 379 -11.49 -4.37 -6.19
C LYS A 379 -13.00 -4.11 -6.14
N GLY A 380 -13.51 -3.50 -5.07
CA GLY A 380 -14.92 -3.21 -4.84
C GLY A 380 -15.47 -2.08 -5.72
N ALA A 381 -16.79 -1.99 -5.80
CA ALA A 381 -17.50 -1.02 -6.64
C ALA A 381 -17.17 0.43 -6.22
N ARG A 382 -17.07 0.73 -4.92
CA ARG A 382 -16.74 2.07 -4.39
C ARG A 382 -15.36 2.54 -4.85
N SER A 383 -14.33 1.73 -4.63
CA SER A 383 -12.94 2.06 -4.99
C SER A 383 -12.80 2.31 -6.49
N ARG A 384 -13.40 1.45 -7.33
CA ARG A 384 -13.42 1.62 -8.79
C ARG A 384 -14.14 2.90 -9.23
N THR A 385 -15.24 3.25 -8.57
CA THR A 385 -16.02 4.46 -8.86
C THR A 385 -15.23 5.73 -8.52
N VAL A 386 -14.49 5.73 -7.40
CA VAL A 386 -13.60 6.84 -7.03
C VAL A 386 -12.43 6.94 -8.00
N ARG A 387 -11.81 5.82 -8.38
CA ARG A 387 -10.73 5.79 -9.37
C ARG A 387 -11.16 6.28 -10.75
N PHE A 388 -12.45 6.11 -11.09
CA PHE A 388 -13.00 6.64 -12.35
C PHE A 388 -13.09 8.17 -12.38
N LEU A 389 -12.83 8.91 -11.30
CA LEU A 389 -12.78 10.38 -11.34
C LEU A 389 -11.72 10.92 -12.32
N ASP A 390 -10.67 10.14 -12.64
CA ASP A 390 -9.69 10.46 -13.69
C ASP A 390 -10.31 10.56 -15.09
N TYR A 391 -11.52 10.04 -15.29
CA TYR A 391 -12.32 10.27 -16.49
C TYR A 391 -12.51 11.75 -16.82
N SER A 392 -12.49 12.62 -15.81
CA SER A 392 -12.54 14.08 -15.98
C SER A 392 -11.42 14.61 -16.89
N ILE A 393 -10.26 13.95 -16.96
CA ILE A 393 -9.13 14.30 -17.83
C ILE A 393 -9.55 14.18 -19.30
N PHE A 394 -10.18 13.08 -19.69
CA PHE A 394 -10.64 12.86 -21.06
C PHE A 394 -11.75 13.84 -21.45
N VAL A 395 -12.67 14.12 -20.52
CA VAL A 395 -13.73 15.11 -20.75
C VAL A 395 -13.15 16.53 -20.83
N ALA A 396 -12.12 16.86 -20.05
CA ALA A 396 -11.44 18.16 -20.12
C ALA A 396 -10.70 18.35 -21.45
N LEU A 397 -10.04 17.32 -21.98
CA LEU A 397 -9.44 17.36 -23.32
C LEU A 397 -10.49 17.57 -24.42
N PHE A 398 -11.64 16.91 -24.31
CA PHE A 398 -12.77 17.15 -25.21
C PHE A 398 -13.30 18.58 -25.08
N ALA A 399 -13.40 19.10 -23.86
CA ALA A 399 -13.83 20.47 -23.61
C ALA A 399 -12.84 21.48 -24.18
N ILE A 400 -11.53 21.24 -24.08
CA ILE A 400 -10.49 22.03 -24.74
C ILE A 400 -10.67 22.02 -26.26
N LEU A 401 -10.87 20.85 -26.86
CA LEU A 401 -11.11 20.72 -28.31
C LEU A 401 -12.34 21.53 -28.73
N LEU A 402 -13.44 21.35 -28.01
CA LEU A 402 -14.72 22.00 -28.33
C LEU A 402 -14.62 23.52 -28.13
N GLY A 403 -14.04 23.98 -27.03
CA GLY A 403 -13.82 25.39 -26.72
C GLY A 403 -12.90 26.08 -27.72
N GLY A 404 -11.77 25.44 -28.08
CA GLY A 404 -10.82 25.93 -29.07
C GLY A 404 -11.41 26.00 -30.49
N TRP A 405 -12.27 25.05 -30.85
CA TRP A 405 -12.91 25.00 -32.17
C TRP A 405 -14.06 26.01 -32.33
N LEU A 406 -14.84 26.26 -31.27
CA LEU A 406 -16.16 26.90 -31.35
C LEU A 406 -16.20 28.28 -32.03
N MET A 407 -15.24 29.16 -31.72
CA MET A 407 -15.16 30.51 -32.30
C MET A 407 -14.19 30.58 -33.46
N ALA A 408 -13.04 29.91 -33.34
CA ALA A 408 -11.99 29.94 -34.34
C ALA A 408 -12.46 29.36 -35.69
N SER A 409 -13.29 28.32 -35.69
CA SER A 409 -13.88 27.77 -36.92
C SER A 409 -14.80 28.78 -37.62
N GLU A 410 -15.57 29.55 -36.87
CA GLU A 410 -16.46 30.60 -37.40
C GLU A 410 -15.69 31.77 -38.00
N PHE A 411 -14.52 32.09 -37.42
CA PHE A 411 -13.60 33.06 -38.00
C PHE A 411 -12.96 32.53 -39.29
N GLN A 412 -12.50 31.28 -39.30
CA GLN A 412 -11.87 30.66 -40.47
C GLN A 412 -12.83 30.48 -41.65
N GLN A 413 -14.09 30.13 -41.39
CA GLN A 413 -15.11 29.91 -42.42
C GLN A 413 -15.83 31.20 -42.86
N GLY A 414 -15.57 32.33 -42.20
CA GLY A 414 -16.24 33.61 -42.47
C GLY A 414 -17.72 33.66 -42.04
N THR A 415 -18.26 32.57 -41.47
CA THR A 415 -19.64 32.44 -40.99
C THR A 415 -19.94 33.36 -39.81
N ILE A 416 -18.91 33.86 -39.13
CA ILE A 416 -19.04 34.91 -38.11
C ILE A 416 -19.83 36.12 -38.62
N ARG A 417 -19.69 36.48 -39.91
CA ARG A 417 -20.42 37.61 -40.52
C ARG A 417 -21.93 37.36 -40.55
N LEU A 418 -22.34 36.13 -40.85
CA LEU A 418 -23.76 35.72 -40.86
C LEU A 418 -24.37 35.78 -39.45
N LEU A 419 -23.57 35.49 -38.41
CA LEU A 419 -24.01 35.58 -37.02
C LEU A 419 -24.22 37.03 -36.57
N LEU A 420 -23.42 37.97 -37.08
CA LEU A 420 -23.47 39.40 -36.71
C LEU A 420 -24.63 40.17 -37.35
N ILE A 421 -25.22 39.68 -38.45
CA ILE A 421 -26.38 40.31 -39.12
C ILE A 421 -27.67 40.11 -38.31
N ARG A 422 -27.72 39.10 -37.42
CA ARG A 422 -28.90 38.84 -36.57
C ARG A 422 -29.09 39.97 -35.54
N PRO A 423 -30.35 40.35 -35.20
CA PRO A 423 -30.64 41.43 -34.25
C PRO A 423 -30.43 40.97 -32.78
N ARG A 424 -29.18 40.61 -32.45
CA ARG A 424 -28.73 40.14 -31.13
C ARG A 424 -27.38 40.78 -30.82
N THR A 425 -27.17 41.15 -29.55
CA THR A 425 -25.87 41.72 -29.15
C THR A 425 -24.77 40.68 -29.27
N ARG A 426 -23.58 41.10 -29.74
CA ARG A 426 -22.38 40.25 -29.91
C ARG A 426 -22.09 39.40 -28.66
N THR A 427 -22.18 40.02 -27.48
CA THR A 427 -21.99 39.36 -26.18
C THR A 427 -23.01 38.25 -25.90
N LYS A 428 -24.27 38.40 -26.30
CA LYS A 428 -25.30 37.37 -26.11
C LYS A 428 -25.08 36.17 -27.03
N ILE A 429 -24.54 36.39 -28.23
CA ILE A 429 -24.19 35.30 -29.15
C ILE A 429 -23.02 34.49 -28.59
N LEU A 430 -21.94 35.18 -28.18
CA LEU A 430 -20.77 34.55 -27.59
C LEU A 430 -21.12 33.77 -26.31
N ALA A 431 -21.87 34.39 -25.40
CA ALA A 431 -22.27 33.78 -24.13
C ALA A 431 -23.21 32.57 -24.34
N ALA A 432 -24.13 32.62 -25.31
CA ALA A 432 -25.00 31.48 -25.60
C ALA A 432 -24.20 30.27 -26.10
N LYS A 433 -23.23 30.51 -26.99
CA LYS A 433 -22.34 29.48 -27.52
C LYS A 433 -21.41 28.91 -26.45
N PHE A 434 -20.78 29.77 -25.64
CA PHE A 434 -19.97 29.37 -24.49
C PHE A 434 -20.76 28.48 -23.53
N MET A 435 -21.94 28.93 -23.10
CA MET A 435 -22.76 28.20 -22.12
C MET A 435 -23.28 26.87 -22.69
N ALA A 436 -23.72 26.85 -23.95
CA ALA A 436 -24.18 25.63 -24.62
C ALA A 436 -23.08 24.56 -24.65
N ALA A 437 -21.90 24.94 -25.11
CA ALA A 437 -20.72 24.10 -25.17
C ALA A 437 -20.29 23.57 -23.80
N LEU A 438 -20.17 24.45 -22.81
CA LEU A 438 -19.78 24.09 -21.45
C LEU A 438 -20.78 23.13 -20.80
N LEU A 439 -22.09 23.37 -20.97
CA LEU A 439 -23.14 22.49 -20.44
C LEU A 439 -23.11 21.09 -21.07
N ILE A 440 -22.75 20.97 -22.36
CA ILE A 440 -22.56 19.66 -22.99
C ILE A 440 -21.40 18.91 -22.32
N CYS A 441 -20.24 19.55 -22.13
CA CYS A 441 -19.08 18.94 -21.50
C CYS A 441 -19.39 18.49 -20.05
N ILE A 442 -20.03 19.35 -19.27
CA ILE A 442 -20.45 19.02 -17.89
C ILE A 442 -21.48 17.88 -17.91
N GLY A 443 -22.45 17.92 -18.81
CA GLY A 443 -23.47 16.88 -18.95
C GLY A 443 -22.87 15.51 -19.30
N ILE A 444 -21.88 15.46 -20.19
CA ILE A 444 -21.14 14.23 -20.53
C ILE A 444 -20.43 13.68 -19.29
N TYR A 445 -19.72 14.54 -18.54
CA TYR A 445 -19.00 14.10 -17.35
C TYR A 445 -19.94 13.56 -16.26
N ILE A 446 -21.03 14.27 -15.96
CA ILE A 446 -22.01 13.82 -14.94
C ILE A 446 -22.68 12.52 -15.38
N THR A 447 -23.16 12.45 -16.63
CA THR A 447 -23.81 11.25 -17.15
C THR A 447 -22.85 10.07 -17.18
N GLY A 448 -21.62 10.29 -17.64
CA GLY A 448 -20.58 9.26 -17.64
C GLY A 448 -20.21 8.76 -16.25
N SER A 449 -20.11 9.65 -15.26
CA SER A 449 -19.84 9.27 -13.86
C SER A 449 -20.97 8.43 -13.26
N ILE A 450 -22.23 8.81 -13.52
CA ILE A 450 -23.40 8.05 -13.07
C ILE A 450 -23.48 6.68 -13.75
N LEU A 451 -23.28 6.63 -15.08
CA LEU A 451 -23.27 5.37 -15.83
C LEU A 451 -22.16 4.43 -15.35
N ASN A 452 -20.98 4.97 -15.04
CA ASN A 452 -19.89 4.19 -14.48
C ASN A 452 -20.21 3.62 -13.11
N MET A 453 -20.80 4.42 -12.22
CA MET A 453 -21.24 3.97 -10.90
C MET A 453 -22.29 2.86 -11.01
N LEU A 454 -23.27 3.00 -11.90
CA LEU A 454 -24.27 1.95 -12.16
C LEU A 454 -23.63 0.68 -12.72
N ALA A 455 -22.72 0.81 -13.70
CA ALA A 455 -22.01 -0.32 -14.26
C ALA A 455 -21.15 -1.04 -13.21
N ASN A 456 -20.42 -0.31 -12.37
CA ASN A 456 -19.66 -0.91 -11.27
C ASN A 456 -20.56 -1.63 -10.27
N GLY A 457 -21.73 -1.08 -9.95
CA GLY A 457 -22.72 -1.76 -9.09
C GLY A 457 -23.27 -3.05 -9.72
N ILE A 458 -23.49 -3.07 -11.04
CA ILE A 458 -23.96 -4.27 -11.76
C ILE A 458 -22.88 -5.36 -11.79
N PHE A 459 -21.61 -5.01 -12.09
CA PHE A 459 -20.53 -6.00 -12.26
C PHE A 459 -19.86 -6.42 -10.95
N PHE A 460 -19.75 -5.52 -9.96
CA PHE A 460 -19.01 -5.75 -8.71
C PHE A 460 -19.89 -5.70 -7.45
N GLY A 461 -21.20 -5.50 -7.60
CA GLY A 461 -22.19 -5.56 -6.53
C GLY A 461 -22.53 -4.19 -5.92
N PHE A 462 -23.84 -3.93 -5.76
CA PHE A 462 -24.34 -2.70 -5.13
C PHE A 462 -24.18 -2.67 -3.60
N GLY A 463 -23.99 -3.84 -2.96
CA GLY A 463 -23.81 -3.94 -1.51
C GLY A 463 -22.65 -3.10 -0.98
N ASP A 464 -21.54 -3.03 -1.72
CA ASP A 464 -20.36 -2.26 -1.33
C ASP A 464 -20.66 -0.76 -1.19
N TYR A 465 -21.60 -0.19 -1.95
CA TYR A 465 -21.99 1.22 -1.80
C TYR A 465 -22.71 1.54 -0.48
N THR A 466 -23.21 0.53 0.23
CA THR A 466 -23.89 0.71 1.51
C THR A 466 -22.92 0.87 2.67
N TYR A 467 -21.67 0.45 2.50
CA TYR A 467 -20.64 0.58 3.52
C TYR A 467 -20.20 2.04 3.70
N PRO A 468 -19.93 2.47 4.94
CA PRO A 468 -19.42 3.80 5.21
C PRO A 468 -17.97 3.93 4.73
N ASN A 469 -17.55 5.17 4.49
CA ASN A 469 -16.15 5.54 4.43
C ASN A 469 -15.77 6.17 5.77
N TYR A 470 -14.62 5.79 6.32
CA TYR A 470 -14.17 6.29 7.61
C TYR A 470 -13.22 7.46 7.39
N THR A 471 -13.42 8.50 8.20
CA THR A 471 -12.57 9.70 8.21
C THR A 471 -12.21 10.04 9.65
N VAL A 472 -11.25 10.94 9.84
CA VAL A 472 -10.89 11.44 11.18
C VAL A 472 -12.10 12.07 11.89
N SER A 473 -13.03 12.65 11.12
CA SER A 473 -14.27 13.25 11.65
C SER A 473 -15.41 12.25 11.88
N GLY A 474 -15.17 10.95 11.67
CA GLY A 474 -16.14 9.88 11.83
C GLY A 474 -16.56 9.21 10.52
N GLN A 475 -17.58 8.36 10.63
CA GLN A 475 -18.16 7.62 9.50
C GLN A 475 -19.04 8.51 8.62
N ILE A 476 -18.86 8.41 7.31
CA ILE A 476 -19.69 9.11 6.32
C ILE A 476 -20.16 8.14 5.24
N ASN A 477 -21.38 8.35 4.74
CA ASN A 477 -21.90 7.57 3.63
C ASN A 477 -21.03 7.79 2.37
N PHE A 478 -20.82 6.73 1.59
CA PHE A 478 -20.10 6.77 0.32
C PHE A 478 -20.53 7.92 -0.60
N PHE A 479 -21.82 8.18 -0.74
CA PHE A 479 -22.31 9.24 -1.65
C PHE A 479 -21.92 10.64 -1.17
N VAL A 480 -21.94 10.87 0.15
CA VAL A 480 -21.51 12.13 0.76
C VAL A 480 -20.00 12.32 0.58
N TYR A 481 -19.23 11.23 0.61
CA TYR A 481 -17.80 11.25 0.30
C TYR A 481 -17.52 11.49 -1.19
N TYR A 482 -18.30 10.87 -2.09
CA TYR A 482 -18.03 10.84 -3.53
C TYR A 482 -18.47 12.11 -4.27
N PHE A 483 -19.69 12.60 -4.04
CA PHE A 483 -20.24 13.68 -4.85
C PHE A 483 -19.44 15.00 -4.78
N PRO A 484 -18.93 15.46 -3.63
CA PRO A 484 -18.09 16.65 -3.58
C PRO A 484 -16.81 16.52 -4.43
N LYS A 485 -16.19 15.33 -4.43
CA LYS A 485 -15.00 15.04 -5.25
C LYS A 485 -15.33 15.02 -6.73
N MET A 486 -16.44 14.38 -7.09
CA MET A 486 -16.96 14.40 -8.47
C MET A 486 -17.20 15.84 -8.95
N LEU A 487 -17.81 16.69 -8.12
CA LEU A 487 -18.04 18.09 -8.44
C LEU A 487 -16.73 18.90 -8.54
N ALA A 488 -15.75 18.63 -7.68
CA ALA A 488 -14.44 19.29 -7.74
C ALA A 488 -13.74 19.01 -9.09
N CYS A 489 -13.85 17.80 -9.63
CA CYS A 489 -13.29 17.46 -10.95
C CYS A 489 -13.94 18.22 -12.12
N ILE A 490 -15.14 18.79 -11.96
CA ILE A 490 -15.76 19.66 -12.98
C ILE A 490 -14.92 20.92 -13.20
N ILE A 491 -14.23 21.41 -12.17
CA ILE A 491 -13.43 22.64 -12.25
C ILE A 491 -12.29 22.50 -13.26
N THR A 492 -11.68 21.32 -13.36
CA THR A 492 -10.69 20.98 -14.41
C THR A 492 -11.29 21.16 -15.82
N ILE A 493 -12.52 20.69 -16.04
CA ILE A 493 -13.23 20.81 -17.33
C ILE A 493 -13.55 22.27 -17.63
N VAL A 494 -14.05 23.02 -16.64
CA VAL A 494 -14.38 24.45 -16.77
C VAL A 494 -13.15 25.25 -17.14
N PHE A 495 -12.03 25.05 -16.43
CA PHE A 495 -10.79 25.76 -16.69
C PHE A 495 -10.21 25.46 -18.07
N GLY A 496 -10.09 24.17 -18.43
CA GLY A 496 -9.61 23.77 -19.76
C GLY A 496 -10.46 24.36 -20.88
N PHE A 497 -11.80 24.32 -20.74
CA PHE A 497 -12.73 24.93 -21.68
C PHE A 497 -12.54 26.45 -21.80
N ALA A 498 -12.49 27.17 -20.68
CA ALA A 498 -12.39 28.64 -20.68
C ALA A 498 -11.07 29.12 -21.30
N ALA A 499 -9.96 28.46 -20.99
CA ALA A 499 -8.65 28.77 -21.54
C ALA A 499 -8.62 28.55 -23.07
N ALA A 500 -9.12 27.41 -23.54
CA ALA A 500 -9.19 27.11 -24.98
C ALA A 500 -10.14 28.04 -25.73
N PHE A 501 -11.30 28.34 -25.15
CA PHE A 501 -12.26 29.28 -25.71
C PHE A 501 -11.69 30.70 -25.84
N MET A 502 -10.92 31.15 -24.85
CA MET A 502 -10.21 32.43 -24.92
C MET A 502 -9.24 32.48 -26.11
N LEU A 503 -8.42 31.44 -26.28
CA LEU A 503 -7.52 31.36 -27.44
C LEU A 503 -8.29 31.28 -28.76
N SER A 504 -9.44 30.61 -28.78
CA SER A 504 -10.33 30.54 -29.94
C SER A 504 -10.74 31.94 -30.44
N VAL A 505 -11.05 32.85 -29.52
CA VAL A 505 -11.43 34.24 -29.83
C VAL A 505 -10.22 35.11 -30.19
N ILE A 506 -9.10 34.93 -29.49
CA ILE A 506 -7.91 35.79 -29.66
C ILE A 506 -7.14 35.46 -30.93
N ILE A 507 -6.87 34.17 -31.17
CA ILE A 507 -5.97 33.69 -32.23
C ILE A 507 -6.70 33.53 -33.56
N LYS A 508 -8.01 33.25 -33.54
CA LYS A 508 -8.84 33.03 -34.75
C LYS A 508 -8.36 31.89 -35.65
N ASN A 509 -7.49 31.01 -35.14
CA ASN A 509 -7.02 29.81 -35.81
C ASN A 509 -7.35 28.59 -34.96
N ALA A 510 -8.21 27.69 -35.48
CA ALA A 510 -8.71 26.56 -34.73
C ALA A 510 -7.59 25.58 -34.36
N ALA A 511 -6.60 25.37 -35.25
CA ALA A 511 -5.50 24.46 -34.98
C ALA A 511 -4.67 24.92 -33.78
N VAL A 512 -4.30 26.21 -33.74
CA VAL A 512 -3.50 26.77 -32.65
C VAL A 512 -4.32 26.89 -31.36
N ALA A 513 -5.58 27.32 -31.46
CA ALA A 513 -6.47 27.45 -30.31
C ALA A 513 -6.78 26.11 -29.61
N ILE A 514 -6.64 24.99 -30.32
CA ILE A 514 -6.78 23.63 -29.76
C ILE A 514 -5.42 23.09 -29.31
N ALA A 515 -4.38 23.19 -30.15
CA ALA A 515 -3.09 22.56 -29.88
C ALA A 515 -2.38 23.13 -28.64
N VAL A 516 -2.41 24.45 -28.45
CA VAL A 516 -1.69 25.10 -27.33
C VAL A 516 -2.26 24.69 -25.97
N PRO A 517 -3.58 24.76 -25.71
CA PRO A 517 -4.13 24.31 -24.43
C PRO A 517 -3.99 22.80 -24.20
N ILE A 518 -4.06 21.97 -25.24
CA ILE A 518 -3.80 20.53 -25.10
C ILE A 518 -2.35 20.30 -24.67
N ALA A 519 -1.39 20.96 -25.33
CA ALA A 519 0.02 20.86 -24.99
C ALA A 519 0.31 21.36 -23.57
N ALA A 520 -0.33 22.45 -23.14
CA ALA A 520 -0.23 22.96 -21.77
C ALA A 520 -0.85 21.99 -20.75
N PHE A 521 -2.01 21.41 -21.05
CA PHE A 521 -2.71 20.47 -20.18
C PHE A 521 -1.88 19.19 -19.97
N ILE A 522 -1.41 18.55 -21.05
CA ILE A 522 -0.55 17.36 -20.96
C ILE A 522 0.82 17.72 -20.36
N GLY A 523 1.38 18.85 -20.76
CA GLY A 523 2.65 19.36 -20.25
C GLY A 523 2.62 19.56 -18.74
N SER A 524 1.49 19.96 -18.16
CA SER A 524 1.33 20.11 -16.70
C SER A 524 1.52 18.77 -15.97
N SER A 525 0.98 17.67 -16.48
CA SER A 525 1.13 16.33 -15.88
C SER A 525 2.57 15.82 -15.97
N ILE A 526 3.21 16.03 -17.13
CA ILE A 526 4.62 15.66 -17.34
C ILE A 526 5.50 16.49 -16.38
N MET A 527 5.25 17.79 -16.28
CA MET A 527 5.98 18.68 -15.39
C MET A 527 5.87 18.27 -13.93
N MET A 528 4.67 17.91 -13.46
CA MET A 528 4.47 17.39 -12.11
C MET A 528 5.29 16.14 -11.87
N SER A 529 5.40 15.25 -12.86
CA SER A 529 6.16 14.00 -12.72
C SER A 529 7.68 14.24 -12.69
N VAL A 530 8.19 15.18 -13.49
CA VAL A 530 9.62 15.51 -13.57
C VAL A 530 10.09 16.31 -12.35
N ILE A 531 9.27 17.26 -11.90
CA ILE A 531 9.66 18.24 -10.87
C ILE A 531 9.28 17.77 -9.46
N ALA A 532 8.50 16.69 -9.33
CA ALA A 532 8.04 16.14 -8.05
C ALA A 532 9.12 16.15 -6.97
N TYR A 533 10.34 15.67 -7.29
CA TYR A 533 11.44 15.50 -6.34
C TYR A 533 12.34 16.73 -6.15
N SER A 534 12.12 17.81 -6.90
CA SER A 534 12.98 18.99 -6.85
C SER A 534 12.48 20.07 -5.89
N LYS A 535 13.39 20.95 -5.45
CA LYS A 535 13.04 22.14 -4.64
C LYS A 535 12.13 23.14 -5.36
N ALA A 536 12.07 23.10 -6.69
CA ALA A 536 11.19 23.97 -7.46
C ALA A 536 9.70 23.70 -7.18
N MET A 537 9.37 22.52 -6.65
CA MET A 537 7.99 22.13 -6.33
C MET A 537 7.34 23.05 -5.28
N TYR A 538 8.12 23.63 -4.34
CA TYR A 538 7.61 24.59 -3.36
C TYR A 538 7.05 25.86 -3.99
N TRP A 539 7.64 26.32 -5.09
CA TRP A 539 7.13 27.48 -5.83
C TRP A 539 5.99 27.07 -6.78
N ILE A 540 6.13 25.92 -7.46
CA ILE A 540 5.10 25.42 -8.38
C ILE A 540 3.77 25.13 -7.67
N ALA A 541 3.81 24.78 -6.37
CA ALA A 541 2.64 24.59 -5.52
C ALA A 541 1.64 25.76 -5.52
N TYR A 542 2.10 26.98 -5.82
CA TYR A 542 1.28 28.19 -5.88
C TYR A 542 0.80 28.56 -7.30
N THR A 543 1.23 27.80 -8.32
CA THR A 543 0.83 27.96 -9.73
C THR A 543 -0.40 27.10 -10.05
N PRO A 544 -1.08 27.27 -11.20
CA PRO A 544 -2.23 26.41 -11.52
C PRO A 544 -1.82 24.97 -11.89
N ILE A 545 -0.54 24.72 -12.19
CA ILE A 545 -0.01 23.45 -12.73
C ILE A 545 -0.42 22.22 -11.88
N PRO A 546 -0.23 22.21 -10.54
CA PRO A 546 -0.59 21.06 -9.70
C PRO A 546 -2.09 20.77 -9.64
N TYR A 547 -2.90 21.79 -9.94
CA TYR A 547 -4.35 21.75 -9.76
C TYR A 547 -5.10 21.50 -11.07
N VAL A 548 -4.43 21.61 -12.24
CA VAL A 548 -5.07 21.37 -13.54
C VAL A 548 -5.81 20.03 -13.56
N GLN A 549 -5.24 18.99 -12.93
CA GLN A 549 -5.84 17.66 -12.80
C GLN A 549 -6.28 17.41 -11.34
N ILE A 550 -7.47 17.88 -10.99
CA ILE A 550 -8.00 17.74 -9.62
C ILE A 550 -8.22 16.27 -9.24
N SER A 551 -8.54 15.39 -10.20
CA SER A 551 -8.75 13.96 -9.91
C SER A 551 -7.54 13.31 -9.25
N SER A 552 -6.32 13.78 -9.55
CA SER A 552 -5.08 13.32 -8.92
C SER A 552 -5.06 13.52 -7.40
N PHE A 553 -5.84 14.44 -6.82
CA PHE A 553 -5.95 14.57 -5.36
C PHE A 553 -6.77 13.44 -4.72
N PHE A 554 -7.56 12.70 -5.49
CA PHE A 554 -8.50 11.70 -4.97
C PHE A 554 -8.13 10.27 -5.32
N VAL A 555 -7.27 10.08 -6.32
CA VAL A 555 -6.84 8.76 -6.77
C VAL A 555 -5.62 8.30 -5.95
N PRO A 556 -5.66 7.10 -5.34
CA PRO A 556 -4.51 6.53 -4.62
C PRO A 556 -3.27 6.41 -5.50
N TYR A 557 -2.08 6.56 -4.90
CA TYR A 557 -0.77 6.44 -5.56
C TYR A 557 -0.55 7.44 -6.71
N SER A 558 -1.31 8.53 -6.75
CA SER A 558 -1.06 9.61 -7.71
C SER A 558 0.21 10.39 -7.34
N MET A 559 0.82 11.03 -8.33
CA MET A 559 1.98 11.91 -8.11
C MET A 559 1.66 13.04 -7.11
N THR A 560 0.44 13.56 -7.13
CA THR A 560 -0.01 14.60 -6.20
C THR A 560 -0.02 14.11 -4.75
N GLN A 561 -0.50 12.88 -4.50
CA GLN A 561 -0.48 12.28 -3.17
C GLN A 561 0.95 12.07 -2.66
N SER A 562 1.85 11.55 -3.51
CA SER A 562 3.27 11.40 -3.16
C SER A 562 3.98 12.73 -2.86
N ILE A 563 3.59 13.81 -3.53
CA ILE A 563 4.11 15.16 -3.25
C ILE A 563 3.58 15.68 -1.89
N MET A 564 2.30 15.44 -1.58
CA MET A 564 1.70 15.83 -0.29
C MET A 564 2.32 15.09 0.89
N GLN A 565 2.59 13.78 0.76
CA GLN A 565 3.25 12.97 1.78
C GLN A 565 4.65 13.47 2.15
N ARG A 566 5.31 14.22 1.25
CA ARG A 566 6.61 14.85 1.52
C ARG A 566 6.52 16.20 2.23
N GLY A 567 5.33 16.59 2.68
CA GLY A 567 5.10 17.84 3.39
C GLY A 567 4.97 19.07 2.49
N ILE A 568 4.84 18.92 1.16
CA ILE A 568 4.59 20.05 0.26
C ILE A 568 3.11 20.45 0.39
N PRO A 569 2.80 21.71 0.75
CA PRO A 569 1.45 22.12 1.11
C PRO A 569 0.57 22.38 -0.12
N LEU A 570 0.17 21.31 -0.81
CA LEU A 570 -0.82 21.38 -1.88
C LEU A 570 -2.23 21.46 -1.29
N ASN A 571 -2.82 22.66 -1.33
CA ASN A 571 -4.15 22.91 -0.80
C ASN A 571 -5.21 22.85 -1.91
N LEU A 572 -6.09 21.85 -1.85
CA LEU A 572 -7.14 21.64 -2.84
C LEU A 572 -8.11 22.83 -2.95
N THR A 573 -8.51 23.43 -1.84
CA THR A 573 -9.43 24.57 -1.82
C THR A 573 -8.82 25.78 -2.52
N TYR A 574 -7.54 26.06 -2.25
CA TYR A 574 -6.77 27.09 -2.95
C TYR A 574 -6.75 26.82 -4.47
N GLY A 575 -6.43 25.59 -4.88
CA GLY A 575 -6.43 25.18 -6.28
C GLY A 575 -7.77 25.39 -6.99
N ILE A 576 -8.88 24.96 -6.35
CA ILE A 576 -10.23 25.15 -6.89
C ILE A 576 -10.54 26.63 -7.10
N ILE A 577 -10.29 27.48 -6.10
CA ILE A 577 -10.52 28.93 -6.18
C ILE A 577 -9.66 29.55 -7.29
N MET A 578 -8.37 29.18 -7.34
CA MET A 578 -7.44 29.69 -8.34
C MET A 578 -7.91 29.37 -9.76
N LEU A 579 -8.27 28.12 -10.04
CA LEU A 579 -8.75 27.71 -11.36
C LEU A 579 -10.07 28.39 -11.74
N LEU A 580 -10.99 28.57 -10.78
CA LEU A 580 -12.22 29.32 -11.01
C LEU A 580 -11.95 30.79 -11.36
N VAL A 581 -11.07 31.46 -10.61
CA VAL A 581 -10.69 32.85 -10.88
C VAL A 581 -10.05 32.96 -12.26
N LEU A 582 -9.11 32.08 -12.60
CA LEU A 582 -8.50 32.06 -13.94
C LEU A 582 -9.54 31.79 -15.05
N SER A 583 -10.51 30.90 -14.80
CA SER A 583 -11.61 30.63 -15.75
C SER A 583 -12.46 31.87 -16.00
N ILE A 584 -12.77 32.63 -14.94
CA ILE A 584 -13.51 33.89 -15.02
C ILE A 584 -12.69 34.93 -15.80
N LEU A 585 -11.39 35.04 -15.53
CA LEU A 585 -10.49 35.96 -16.24
C LEU A 585 -10.39 35.61 -17.73
N CYS A 586 -10.24 34.33 -18.09
CA CYS A 586 -10.24 33.88 -19.49
C CYS A 586 -11.55 34.20 -20.19
N THR A 587 -12.68 33.99 -19.51
CA THR A 587 -14.01 34.30 -20.05
C THR A 587 -14.19 35.81 -20.24
N ALA A 588 -13.77 36.62 -19.27
CA ALA A 588 -13.82 38.08 -19.34
C ALA A 588 -12.95 38.62 -20.48
N ALA A 589 -11.71 38.10 -20.62
CA ALA A 589 -10.82 38.45 -21.72
C ALA A 589 -11.44 38.10 -23.08
N SER A 590 -12.07 36.93 -23.20
CA SER A 590 -12.79 36.52 -24.41
C SER A 590 -13.90 37.51 -24.78
N VAL A 591 -14.73 37.90 -23.80
CA VAL A 591 -15.82 38.86 -24.00
C VAL A 591 -15.29 40.24 -24.37
N PHE A 592 -14.24 40.70 -23.69
CA PHE A 592 -13.61 41.99 -23.95
C PHE A 592 -13.06 42.06 -25.38
N VAL A 593 -12.24 41.09 -25.77
CA VAL A 593 -11.63 41.03 -27.11
C VAL A 593 -12.71 40.94 -28.20
N PHE A 594 -13.77 40.15 -27.98
CA PHE A 594 -14.86 40.04 -28.93
C PHE A 594 -15.71 41.32 -29.07
N LYS A 595 -15.75 42.15 -28.02
CA LYS A 595 -16.47 43.43 -28.03
C LYS A 595 -15.67 44.53 -28.70
N THR A 596 -14.36 44.61 -28.43
CA THR A 596 -13.51 45.74 -28.83
C THR A 596 -12.89 45.57 -30.22
N ARG A 597 -12.69 44.35 -30.70
CA ARG A 597 -12.11 44.13 -32.02
C ARG A 597 -13.16 44.22 -33.12
N ASP A 598 -12.85 45.01 -34.14
CA ASP A 598 -13.59 45.00 -35.38
C ASP A 598 -13.36 43.69 -36.15
N ILE A 599 -14.45 43.17 -36.69
CA ILE A 599 -14.46 41.94 -37.49
C ILE A 599 -14.35 42.40 -38.94
N THR A 600 -13.15 42.81 -39.33
CA THR A 600 -12.80 43.20 -40.69
C THR A 600 -11.73 42.28 -41.26
N ASN A 601 -12.03 41.80 -42.48
CA ASN A 601 -11.37 40.76 -43.27
C ASN A 601 -11.42 39.36 -42.68
#